data_AF-M9LGF2-F1
#
_entry.id   AF-M9LGF2-F1
#
_cell.length_a   1.000
_cell.length_b   1.000
_cell.length_c   1.000
_cell.angle_alpha   90.00
_cell.angle_beta   90.00
_cell.angle_gamma   90.00
#
_symmetry.space_group_name_H-M   'P 1'
#
loop_
_entity.id
_entity.type
_entity.pdbx_description
1 polymer ?
#
loop_
_entity_poly.entity_id
_entity_poly.type
_entity_poly.pdbx_seq_one_letter_code
_entity_poly.pdbx_strand_id
1 'polypeptide(L)'
;MKGNLLANSLTANYAKINSSEFSGGQIVGSSINVGNGMFTVDAAGNMYAGNGRFRGTIDGTTFTGGLIRTAASGRRIELDQRGFRAIDSSGTSRISIQTDSEQGIAGIGFNDASGSWQGQIIGTSGGFHIGAQHGITVNSGIGPTVFESSVQFNRGAIGLDVSNTKIATLIKTT
;
A
#
# COMPACT_ATOMS: atom_id res chain seq x y z
N MET A 1 -31.21 -49.19 -10.39
CA MET A 1 -32.48 -48.53 -10.00
C MET A 1 -32.44 -47.11 -10.55
N LYS A 2 -33.52 -46.63 -11.17
CA LYS A 2 -33.71 -45.21 -11.49
C LYS A 2 -34.80 -44.71 -10.55
N GLY A 3 -34.50 -43.73 -9.71
CA GLY A 3 -35.45 -43.23 -8.72
C GLY A 3 -34.78 -42.30 -7.71
N ASN A 4 -35.58 -41.55 -6.98
CA ASN A 4 -35.11 -40.64 -5.94
C ASN A 4 -34.89 -41.42 -4.63
N LEU A 5 -33.90 -41.01 -3.85
CA LEU A 5 -33.74 -41.42 -2.46
C LEU A 5 -34.20 -40.26 -1.58
N LEU A 6 -35.21 -40.50 -0.75
CA LEU A 6 -35.64 -39.57 0.30
C LEU A 6 -35.28 -40.21 1.65
N ALA A 7 -34.29 -39.65 2.33
CA ALA A 7 -33.79 -40.16 3.60
C ALA A 7 -33.50 -39.00 4.55
N ASN A 8 -33.80 -39.19 5.83
CA ASN A 8 -33.45 -38.21 6.89
C ASN A 8 -31.94 -38.21 7.19
N SER A 9 -31.27 -39.35 6.94
CA SER A 9 -29.83 -39.51 7.10
C SER A 9 -29.33 -40.52 6.08
N LEU A 10 -28.13 -40.28 5.56
CA LEU A 10 -27.42 -41.19 4.68
C LEU A 10 -25.99 -41.32 5.20
N THR A 11 -25.62 -42.53 5.61
CA THR A 11 -24.23 -42.91 5.87
C THR A 11 -23.77 -43.79 4.72
N ALA A 12 -22.78 -43.33 3.96
CA ALA A 12 -22.19 -44.10 2.87
C ALA A 12 -20.66 -44.07 3.00
N ASN A 13 -20.02 -45.25 2.92
CA ASN A 13 -18.55 -45.34 2.91
C ASN A 13 -17.96 -44.74 1.61
N TYR A 14 -18.72 -44.81 0.52
CA TYR A 14 -18.37 -44.22 -0.77
C TYR A 14 -19.64 -43.84 -1.53
N ALA A 15 -19.63 -42.67 -2.18
CA ALA A 15 -20.67 -42.26 -3.11
C ALA A 15 -20.03 -41.57 -4.32
N LYS A 16 -20.52 -41.89 -5.52
CA LYS A 16 -20.23 -41.13 -6.75
C LYS A 16 -21.46 -40.33 -7.10
N ILE A 17 -21.34 -39.00 -7.04
CA ILE A 17 -22.44 -38.07 -7.32
C ILE A 17 -22.04 -37.27 -8.56
N ASN A 18 -22.78 -37.39 -9.65
CA ASN A 18 -22.45 -36.70 -10.90
C ASN A 18 -22.77 -35.19 -10.84
N SER A 19 -23.78 -34.82 -10.05
CA SER A 19 -24.17 -33.43 -9.76
C SER A 19 -24.77 -33.36 -8.36
N SER A 20 -24.35 -32.38 -7.57
CA SER A 20 -24.79 -32.19 -6.19
C SER A 20 -25.15 -30.73 -5.94
N GLU A 21 -26.22 -30.50 -5.19
CA GLU A 21 -26.51 -29.22 -4.55
C GLU A 21 -26.58 -29.46 -3.04
N PHE A 22 -25.84 -28.66 -2.27
CA PHE A 22 -25.91 -28.66 -0.82
C PHE A 22 -26.55 -27.34 -0.38
N SER A 23 -27.80 -27.40 0.08
CA SER A 23 -28.55 -26.22 0.55
C SER A 23 -28.71 -26.28 2.07
N GLY A 24 -28.23 -25.23 2.77
CA GLY A 24 -28.33 -25.11 4.23
C GLY A 24 -27.44 -26.07 5.06
N GLY A 25 -26.59 -26.87 4.43
CA GLY A 25 -25.72 -27.86 5.10
C GLY A 25 -24.25 -27.42 5.22
N GLN A 26 -23.56 -27.94 6.24
CA GLN A 26 -22.10 -27.81 6.39
C GLN A 26 -21.39 -29.04 5.80
N ILE A 27 -20.21 -28.83 5.20
CA ILE A 27 -19.28 -29.91 4.87
C ILE A 27 -18.21 -29.91 5.96
N VAL A 28 -18.24 -30.91 6.85
CA VAL A 28 -17.33 -31.03 7.99
C VAL A 28 -16.45 -32.26 7.82
N GLY A 29 -15.13 -32.10 7.87
CA GLY A 29 -14.17 -33.22 7.90
C GLY A 29 -13.78 -33.83 6.55
N SER A 30 -13.98 -33.13 5.44
CA SER A 30 -13.66 -33.64 4.09
C SER A 30 -12.49 -32.91 3.45
N SER A 31 -11.64 -33.66 2.72
CA SER A 31 -10.80 -33.03 1.71
C SER A 31 -11.67 -32.58 0.54
N ILE A 32 -11.61 -31.31 0.16
CA ILE A 32 -12.23 -30.83 -1.09
C ILE A 32 -11.13 -30.85 -2.16
N ASN A 33 -11.43 -31.38 -3.36
CA ASN A 33 -10.53 -31.31 -4.51
C ASN A 33 -11.35 -31.08 -5.77
N VAL A 34 -11.30 -29.86 -6.29
CA VAL A 34 -12.03 -29.45 -7.50
C VAL A 34 -11.03 -29.08 -8.59
N GLY A 35 -11.30 -29.52 -9.81
CA GLY A 35 -10.50 -29.15 -11.00
C GLY A 35 -9.07 -29.68 -10.93
N ASN A 36 -8.88 -30.93 -10.47
CA ASN A 36 -7.57 -31.58 -10.38
C ASN A 36 -6.54 -30.76 -9.57
N GLY A 37 -6.94 -30.31 -8.37
CA GLY A 37 -6.08 -29.56 -7.45
C GLY A 37 -6.15 -28.04 -7.58
N MET A 38 -6.98 -27.48 -8.46
CA MET A 38 -7.13 -26.02 -8.62
C MET A 38 -7.75 -25.35 -7.38
N PHE A 39 -8.65 -26.07 -6.69
CA PHE A 39 -9.19 -25.69 -5.39
C PHE A 39 -9.15 -26.90 -4.47
N THR A 40 -8.41 -26.80 -3.37
CA THR A 40 -8.37 -27.85 -2.35
C THR A 40 -8.58 -27.31 -0.95
N VAL A 41 -9.16 -28.16 -0.10
CA VAL A 41 -9.14 -27.99 1.36
C VAL A 41 -8.59 -29.29 1.91
N ASP A 42 -7.51 -29.23 2.70
CA ASP A 42 -6.93 -30.43 3.32
C ASP A 42 -7.63 -30.81 4.63
N ALA A 43 -7.22 -31.92 5.24
CA ALA A 43 -7.80 -32.41 6.50
C ALA A 43 -7.56 -31.48 7.70
N ALA A 44 -6.57 -30.57 7.61
CA ALA A 44 -6.30 -29.56 8.62
C ALA A 44 -7.08 -28.24 8.36
N GLY A 45 -7.84 -28.17 7.26
CA GLY A 45 -8.63 -27.00 6.88
C GLY A 45 -7.84 -25.97 6.06
N ASN A 46 -6.63 -26.28 5.60
CA ASN A 46 -5.87 -25.36 4.75
C ASN A 46 -6.48 -25.32 3.36
N MET A 47 -6.84 -24.12 2.91
CA MET A 47 -7.36 -23.89 1.57
C MET A 47 -6.24 -23.49 0.60
N TYR A 48 -6.18 -24.16 -0.56
CA TYR A 48 -5.43 -23.69 -1.71
C TYR A 48 -6.41 -23.37 -2.85
N ALA A 49 -6.26 -22.19 -3.45
CA ALA A 49 -7.00 -21.81 -4.65
C ALA A 49 -6.06 -21.13 -5.64
N GLY A 50 -5.87 -21.72 -6.81
CA GLY A 50 -4.99 -21.16 -7.84
C GLY A 50 -5.49 -19.81 -8.39
N ASN A 51 -6.80 -19.56 -8.34
CA ASN A 51 -7.43 -18.28 -8.63
C ASN A 51 -8.67 -18.09 -7.73
N GLY A 52 -9.00 -16.84 -7.40
CA GLY A 52 -10.19 -16.54 -6.59
C GLY A 52 -10.73 -15.13 -6.81
N ARG A 53 -12.06 -14.98 -6.74
CA ARG A 53 -12.74 -13.68 -6.64
C ARG A 53 -13.57 -13.67 -5.36
N PHE A 54 -13.11 -12.92 -4.38
CA PHE A 54 -13.79 -12.77 -3.10
C PHE A 54 -14.72 -11.54 -3.12
N ARG A 55 -15.80 -11.59 -2.35
CA ARG A 55 -16.70 -10.45 -2.10
C ARG A 55 -16.83 -10.30 -0.58
N GLY A 56 -16.88 -9.07 -0.09
CA GLY A 56 -16.97 -8.77 1.34
C GLY A 56 -15.60 -8.55 1.98
N THR A 57 -15.54 -8.75 3.29
CA THR A 57 -14.33 -8.57 4.10
C THR A 57 -13.46 -9.82 4.06
N ILE A 58 -12.15 -9.62 3.91
CA ILE A 58 -11.15 -10.66 4.11
C ILE A 58 -10.33 -10.25 5.35
N ASP A 59 -10.37 -11.07 6.39
CA ASP A 59 -9.56 -10.90 7.59
C ASP A 59 -8.45 -11.95 7.58
N GLY A 60 -7.20 -11.49 7.52
CA GLY A 60 -6.03 -12.34 7.36
C GLY A 60 -4.80 -11.67 7.96
N THR A 61 -3.90 -12.49 8.50
CA THR A 61 -2.70 -12.01 9.19
C THR A 61 -1.60 -11.54 8.24
N THR A 62 -1.50 -12.16 7.06
CA THR A 62 -0.44 -11.89 6.09
C THR A 62 -0.96 -12.05 4.68
N PHE A 63 -0.69 -11.05 3.85
CA PHE A 63 -0.96 -11.07 2.42
C PHE A 63 0.36 -10.94 1.68
N THR A 64 0.76 -12.00 0.98
CA THR A 64 1.94 -12.00 0.11
C THR A 64 1.48 -12.10 -1.34
N GLY A 65 1.82 -11.12 -2.15
CA GLY A 65 1.40 -11.08 -3.56
C GLY A 65 2.23 -10.11 -4.38
N GLY A 66 2.20 -10.28 -5.70
CA GLY A 66 2.96 -9.44 -6.62
C GLY A 66 2.41 -8.01 -6.75
N LEU A 67 1.09 -7.88 -6.89
CA LEU A 67 0.38 -6.59 -7.01
C LEU A 67 -0.87 -6.59 -6.13
N ILE A 68 -0.94 -5.67 -5.19
CA ILE A 68 -2.14 -5.37 -4.39
C ILE A 68 -2.65 -4.01 -4.86
N ARG A 69 -3.92 -3.93 -5.27
CA ARG A 69 -4.51 -2.67 -5.78
C ARG A 69 -5.99 -2.52 -5.47
N THR A 70 -6.44 -1.27 -5.32
CA THR A 70 -7.85 -0.96 -4.99
C THR A 70 -8.81 -0.92 -6.18
N ALA A 71 -8.29 -0.78 -7.41
CA ALA A 71 -9.10 -0.85 -8.64
C ALA A 71 -8.27 -1.35 -9.83
N ALA A 72 -8.93 -1.88 -10.86
CA ALA A 72 -8.25 -2.38 -12.06
C ALA A 72 -7.71 -1.26 -12.97
N SER A 73 -8.36 -0.09 -12.95
CA SER A 73 -8.02 1.09 -13.75
C SER A 73 -8.51 2.36 -13.03
N GLY A 74 -8.11 3.53 -13.55
CA GLY A 74 -8.43 4.82 -12.95
C GLY A 74 -7.66 5.09 -11.65
N ARG A 75 -8.20 5.98 -10.82
CA ARG A 75 -7.62 6.35 -9.52
C ARG A 75 -7.57 5.14 -8.60
N ARG A 76 -6.39 4.83 -8.07
CA ARG A 76 -6.17 3.64 -7.24
C ARG A 76 -4.93 3.76 -6.38
N ILE A 77 -4.82 2.88 -5.39
CA ILE A 77 -3.60 2.61 -4.65
C ILE A 77 -3.00 1.31 -5.17
N GLU A 78 -1.69 1.23 -5.29
CA GLU A 78 -0.93 0.03 -5.68
C GLU A 78 0.21 -0.26 -4.69
N LEU A 79 0.45 -1.54 -4.41
CA LEU A 79 1.65 -2.04 -3.74
C LEU A 79 2.22 -3.20 -4.57
N ASP A 80 3.47 -3.07 -5.00
CA ASP A 80 4.21 -4.10 -5.72
C ASP A 80 5.73 -3.95 -5.47
N GLN A 81 6.55 -4.60 -6.29
CA GLN A 81 8.03 -4.52 -6.25
C GLN A 81 8.61 -3.09 -6.37
N ARG A 82 7.84 -2.11 -6.84
CA ARG A 82 8.24 -0.69 -6.92
C ARG A 82 7.77 0.12 -5.69
N GLY A 83 7.21 -0.51 -4.67
CA GLY A 83 6.74 0.12 -3.44
C GLY A 83 5.25 0.50 -3.46
N PHE A 84 4.86 1.38 -2.52
CA PHE A 84 3.48 1.84 -2.35
C PHE A 84 3.23 3.10 -3.17
N ARG A 85 2.13 3.16 -3.94
CA ARG A 85 1.83 4.30 -4.83
C ARG A 85 0.36 4.70 -4.83
N ALA A 86 0.12 5.99 -4.95
CA ALA A 86 -1.18 6.55 -5.34
C ALA A 86 -1.15 6.91 -6.83
N ILE A 87 -2.07 6.32 -7.60
CA ILE A 87 -2.19 6.50 -9.04
C ILE A 87 -3.45 7.33 -9.34
N ASP A 88 -3.34 8.30 -10.26
CA ASP A 88 -4.48 9.10 -10.70
C ASP A 88 -5.31 8.42 -11.82
N SER A 89 -6.33 9.12 -12.34
CA SER A 89 -7.21 8.59 -13.39
C SER A 89 -6.51 8.35 -14.73
N SER A 90 -5.43 9.08 -15.01
CA SER A 90 -4.59 8.93 -16.21
C SER A 90 -3.56 7.80 -16.08
N GLY A 91 -3.45 7.15 -14.91
CA GLY A 91 -2.45 6.11 -14.68
C GLY A 91 -1.11 6.65 -14.17
N THR A 92 -1.02 7.94 -13.85
CA THR A 92 0.20 8.58 -13.36
C THR A 92 0.37 8.37 -11.87
N SER A 93 1.57 7.94 -11.45
CA SER A 93 1.93 7.85 -10.03
C SER A 93 2.12 9.26 -9.47
N ARG A 94 1.32 9.66 -8.49
CA ARG A 94 1.36 11.00 -7.87
C ARG A 94 2.14 11.05 -6.59
N ILE A 95 2.00 10.00 -5.79
CA ILE A 95 2.69 9.83 -4.52
C ILE A 95 3.28 8.44 -4.55
N SER A 96 4.54 8.30 -4.15
CA SER A 96 5.17 7.00 -3.99
C SER A 96 5.95 6.94 -2.69
N ILE A 97 5.88 5.81 -2.00
CA ILE A 97 6.81 5.45 -0.92
C ILE A 97 7.69 4.36 -1.50
N GLN A 98 8.90 4.75 -1.84
CA GLN A 98 9.85 3.86 -2.51
C GLN A 98 11.05 3.65 -1.59
N THR A 99 11.50 2.40 -1.56
CA THR A 99 12.86 2.07 -1.17
C THR A 99 13.63 1.94 -2.47
N ASP A 100 14.36 2.97 -2.87
CA ASP A 100 15.31 2.75 -3.96
C ASP A 100 16.44 1.85 -3.44
N SER A 101 16.77 0.81 -4.21
CA SER A 101 17.95 0.00 -3.93
C SER A 101 19.23 0.67 -4.43
N GLU A 102 19.10 1.74 -5.23
CA GLU A 102 20.23 2.41 -5.89
C GLU A 102 20.86 3.53 -5.05
N GLN A 103 20.13 4.14 -4.12
CA GLN A 103 20.67 5.18 -3.23
C GLN A 103 20.48 4.83 -1.74
N GLY A 104 19.82 3.71 -1.43
CA GLY A 104 19.52 3.31 -0.05
C GLY A 104 18.53 4.26 0.63
N ILE A 105 17.73 4.96 -0.17
CA ILE A 105 16.82 6.01 0.31
C ILE A 105 15.42 5.41 0.45
N ALA A 106 14.87 5.53 1.66
CA ALA A 106 13.46 5.37 1.91
C ALA A 106 12.81 6.76 1.97
N GLY A 107 11.85 7.01 1.08
CA GLY A 107 11.20 8.31 1.05
C GLY A 107 9.89 8.39 0.28
N ILE A 108 9.28 9.57 0.39
CA ILE A 108 8.02 9.92 -0.25
C ILE A 108 8.33 10.83 -1.44
N GLY A 109 8.01 10.39 -2.65
CA GLY A 109 8.12 11.18 -3.87
C GLY A 109 6.78 11.79 -4.29
N PHE A 110 6.83 13.01 -4.85
CA PHE A 110 5.67 13.74 -5.33
C PHE A 110 5.84 14.08 -6.81
N ASN A 111 4.87 13.70 -7.65
CA ASN A 111 4.86 14.00 -9.08
C ASN A 111 3.64 14.86 -9.46
N ASP A 112 3.82 15.69 -10.48
CA ASP A 112 2.75 16.51 -11.05
C ASP A 112 1.82 15.69 -11.97
N ALA A 113 0.95 16.38 -12.71
CA ALA A 113 -0.02 15.73 -13.60
C ALA A 113 0.59 15.10 -14.85
N SER A 114 1.75 15.60 -15.27
CA SER A 114 2.52 15.00 -16.35
C SER A 114 3.31 13.77 -15.89
N GLY A 115 3.39 13.52 -14.58
CA GLY A 115 4.25 12.49 -13.99
C GLY A 115 5.67 12.98 -13.75
N SER A 116 5.94 14.27 -13.91
CA SER A 116 7.24 14.88 -13.65
C SER A 116 7.46 15.02 -12.13
N TRP A 117 8.62 14.62 -11.66
CA TRP A 117 9.02 14.73 -10.25
C TRP A 117 9.05 16.19 -9.80
N GLN A 118 8.36 16.51 -8.71
CA GLN A 118 8.29 17.87 -8.15
C GLN A 118 9.05 18.01 -6.84
N GLY A 119 9.27 16.91 -6.13
CA GLY A 119 9.94 16.94 -4.83
C GLY A 119 9.86 15.61 -4.09
N GLN A 120 10.53 15.58 -2.94
CA GLN A 120 10.58 14.42 -2.07
C GLN A 120 10.80 14.77 -0.61
N ILE A 121 10.42 13.84 0.25
CA ILE A 121 10.78 13.79 1.67
C ILE A 121 11.54 12.49 1.89
N ILE A 122 12.82 12.58 2.26
CA ILE A 122 13.72 11.42 2.32
C ILE A 122 14.52 11.39 3.61
N GLY A 123 14.79 10.17 4.09
CA GLY A 123 15.81 9.92 5.11
C GLY A 123 17.06 9.33 4.48
N THR A 124 18.24 9.83 4.86
CA THR A 124 19.55 9.27 4.51
C THR A 124 20.38 9.05 5.78
N SER A 125 21.54 8.39 5.66
CA SER A 125 22.50 8.29 6.77
C SER A 125 23.03 9.66 7.22
N GLY A 126 22.97 10.68 6.36
CA GLY A 126 23.40 12.05 6.62
C GLY A 126 22.31 12.97 7.18
N GLY A 127 21.06 12.50 7.28
CA GLY A 127 19.95 13.26 7.86
C GLY A 127 18.62 13.13 7.11
N PHE A 128 17.66 13.96 7.52
CA PHE A 128 16.34 14.06 6.91
C PHE A 128 16.30 15.28 5.98
N HIS A 129 15.80 15.08 4.76
CA HIS A 129 15.79 16.12 3.73
C HIS A 129 14.39 16.31 3.14
N ILE A 130 14.05 17.57 2.89
CA ILE A 130 12.91 17.99 2.06
C ILE A 130 13.52 18.66 0.83
N GLY A 131 13.27 18.08 -0.35
CA GLY A 131 13.80 18.57 -1.62
C GLY A 131 12.68 18.84 -2.62
N ALA A 132 12.86 19.83 -3.49
CA ALA A 132 11.94 20.16 -4.57
C ALA A 132 12.71 20.47 -5.86
N GLN A 133 12.06 20.25 -7.01
CA GLN A 133 12.61 20.65 -8.32
C GLN A 133 12.68 22.18 -8.47
N HIS A 134 11.72 22.87 -7.84
CA HIS A 134 11.57 24.32 -7.90
C HIS A 134 11.74 24.92 -6.49
N GLY A 135 10.71 25.60 -5.97
CA GLY A 135 10.71 26.16 -4.63
C GLY A 135 10.07 25.23 -3.59
N ILE A 136 10.45 25.41 -2.33
CA ILE A 136 9.74 24.87 -1.18
C ILE A 136 9.02 26.05 -0.52
N THR A 137 7.70 25.94 -0.38
CA THR A 137 6.90 26.89 0.40
C THR A 137 6.57 26.27 1.75
N VAL A 138 7.08 26.86 2.84
CA VAL A 138 6.69 26.52 4.21
C VAL A 138 5.85 27.66 4.75
N ASN A 139 4.54 27.45 4.85
CA ASN A 139 3.59 28.48 5.28
C ASN A 139 2.70 27.96 6.41
N SER A 140 2.49 28.82 7.41
CA SER A 140 1.51 28.62 8.47
C SER A 140 0.42 29.68 8.31
N GLY A 141 -0.84 29.28 8.11
CA GLY A 141 -1.92 30.21 7.78
C GLY A 141 -2.44 31.05 8.95
N ILE A 142 -2.28 30.58 10.19
CA ILE A 142 -2.79 31.24 11.41
C ILE A 142 -1.70 31.41 12.46
N GLY A 143 -0.87 30.40 12.68
CA GLY A 143 0.20 30.39 13.69
C GLY A 143 1.59 30.67 13.13
N PRO A 144 2.62 30.74 13.99
CA PRO A 144 4.00 30.86 13.55
C PRO A 144 4.52 29.54 12.96
N THR A 145 5.42 29.63 11.98
CA THR A 145 6.32 28.53 11.62
C THR A 145 7.50 28.54 12.60
N VAL A 146 7.67 27.47 13.37
CA VAL A 146 8.70 27.37 14.42
C VAL A 146 9.81 26.41 13.99
N PHE A 147 11.06 26.87 14.14
CA PHE A 147 12.26 26.02 14.06
C PHE A 147 12.91 26.03 15.44
N GLU A 148 12.94 24.89 16.13
CA GLU A 148 13.35 24.80 17.54
C GLU A 148 14.87 24.90 17.76
N SER A 149 15.66 24.86 16.69
CA SER A 149 17.12 24.88 16.72
C SER A 149 17.67 25.87 15.71
N SER A 150 18.99 26.07 15.75
CA SER A 150 19.71 26.95 14.83
C SER A 150 19.34 26.67 13.37
N VAL A 151 18.86 27.70 12.68
CA VAL A 151 18.63 27.66 11.23
C VAL A 151 19.87 28.19 10.54
N GLN A 152 20.47 27.36 9.68
CA GLN A 152 21.65 27.73 8.90
C GLN A 152 21.30 27.94 7.44
N PHE A 153 21.61 29.12 6.91
CA PHE A 153 21.52 29.42 5.48
C PHE A 153 22.92 29.30 4.86
N ASN A 154 23.11 28.29 4.00
CA ASN A 154 24.38 28.07 3.28
C ASN A 154 24.54 28.98 2.05
N ARG A 155 23.52 29.77 1.73
CA ARG A 155 23.47 30.78 0.67
C ARG A 155 22.85 32.06 1.23
N GLY A 156 22.70 33.10 0.40
CA GLY A 156 22.05 34.34 0.79
C GLY A 156 20.60 34.13 1.24
N ALA A 157 20.20 34.82 2.30
CA ALA A 157 18.82 34.93 2.74
C ALA A 157 18.29 36.34 2.46
N ILE A 158 17.05 36.44 1.96
CA ILE A 158 16.41 37.71 1.58
C ILE A 158 15.06 37.77 2.30
N GLY A 159 14.68 38.96 2.78
CA GLY A 159 13.37 39.18 3.43
C GLY A 159 13.29 38.69 4.88
N LEU A 160 14.42 38.55 5.57
CA LEU A 160 14.44 38.24 7.01
C LEU A 160 14.11 39.50 7.82
N ASP A 161 12.94 39.54 8.44
CA ASP A 161 12.64 40.50 9.50
C ASP A 161 13.05 39.93 10.87
N VAL A 162 13.94 40.63 11.56
CA VAL A 162 14.50 40.25 12.88
C VAL A 162 14.13 41.26 13.98
N SER A 163 13.07 42.04 13.77
CA SER A 163 12.64 43.16 14.62
C SER A 163 12.47 42.85 16.12
N ASN A 164 12.24 41.58 16.50
CA ASN A 164 12.03 41.17 17.89
C ASN A 164 13.11 40.20 18.45
N THR A 165 14.32 40.19 17.88
CA THR A 165 15.38 39.24 18.27
C THR A 165 16.58 39.91 18.94
N LYS A 166 17.15 39.29 19.98
CA LYS A 166 18.50 39.62 20.50
C LYS A 166 19.55 39.08 19.53
N ILE A 167 20.18 39.95 18.73
CA ILE A 167 21.30 39.57 17.86
C ILE A 167 22.57 39.50 18.74
N ALA A 168 23.08 38.29 18.99
CA ALA A 168 24.20 38.10 19.91
C ALA A 168 25.60 38.35 19.28
N THR A 169 25.73 38.35 17.95
CA THR A 169 27.01 38.63 17.28
C THR A 169 26.79 39.20 15.89
N LEU A 170 27.23 40.43 15.66
CA LEU A 170 27.14 41.13 14.38
C LEU A 170 28.39 40.82 13.52
N ILE A 171 28.17 40.22 12.35
CA ILE A 171 28.98 40.27 11.11
C ILE A 171 30.51 40.15 11.28
N LYS A 172 31.08 38.98 10.92
CA LYS A 172 32.48 38.93 10.48
C LYS A 172 32.52 39.42 9.03
N THR A 173 32.90 40.68 8.83
CA THR A 173 33.35 41.18 7.53
C THR A 173 34.71 40.56 7.22
N THR A 174 34.81 39.79 6.16
CA THR A 174 36.07 39.59 5.41
C THR A 174 35.93 40.30 4.08
#